data_AF-A0A5F2H344-F1
#
_entry.id   AF-A0A5F2H344-F1
#
_cell.length_a   1.000
_cell.length_b   1.000
_cell.length_c   1.000
_cell.angle_alpha   90.00
_cell.angle_beta   90.00
_cell.angle_gamma   90.00
#
_symmetry.space_group_name_H-M   'P 1'
#
loop_
_entity.id
_entity.type
_entity.pdbx_description
1 polymer ?
#
loop_
_entity_poly.entity_id
_entity_poly.type
_entity_poly.pdbx_seq_one_letter_code
_entity_poly.pdbx_strand_id
1 'polypeptide(L)'
;MDDKTEEEEQTDDEKEDKQHAEFVRMADQSLDRFRDTHSEPQQQFIVDAFVETGEIPTGEAFGIEEVEAAVVETAFTQHLDRNVLRQHGLTLATYFEHVDEADYPALRKAAVKGEWHVFHRHAQAIAAARKDGTAFAD
;
A
#
# COMPACT_ATOMS: atom_id res chain seq x y z
N MET A 1 -4.02 39.47 -31.26
CA MET A 1 -4.02 38.98 -29.88
C MET A 1 -4.36 37.52 -30.00
N ASP A 2 -3.34 36.70 -30.22
CA ASP A 2 -3.47 35.25 -30.28
C ASP A 2 -3.16 34.75 -28.87
N ASP A 3 -4.22 34.63 -28.08
CA ASP A 3 -4.20 33.95 -26.79
C ASP A 3 -4.29 32.44 -27.08
N LYS A 4 -3.15 31.85 -27.40
CA LYS A 4 -2.96 30.40 -27.40
C LYS A 4 -2.22 30.07 -26.11
N THR A 5 -2.96 29.81 -25.06
CA THR A 5 -2.47 29.09 -23.89
C THR A 5 -1.94 27.76 -24.39
N GLU A 6 -0.62 27.62 -24.47
CA GLU A 6 0.05 26.34 -24.62
C GLU A 6 -0.23 25.56 -23.33
N GLU A 7 -1.28 24.75 -23.34
CA GLU A 7 -1.39 23.64 -22.39
C GLU A 7 -0.23 22.70 -22.71
N GLU A 8 0.85 22.78 -21.93
CA GLU A 8 1.93 21.80 -21.96
C GLU A 8 1.32 20.41 -21.75
N GLU A 9 1.22 19.63 -22.84
CA GLU A 9 0.78 18.23 -22.79
C GLU A 9 1.75 17.45 -21.90
N GLN A 10 1.33 17.15 -20.68
CA GLN A 10 2.09 16.28 -19.77
C GLN A 10 2.32 14.92 -20.44
N THR A 11 3.55 14.43 -20.33
CA THR A 11 3.89 13.06 -20.73
C THR A 11 3.16 12.05 -19.84
N ASP A 12 2.97 10.82 -20.33
CA ASP A 12 2.24 9.80 -19.57
C ASP A 12 2.93 9.47 -18.24
N ASP A 13 4.28 9.52 -18.19
CA ASP A 13 5.07 9.35 -16.97
C ASP A 13 4.80 10.47 -15.94
N GLU A 14 4.70 11.74 -16.39
CA GLU A 14 4.38 12.88 -15.51
C GLU A 14 2.95 12.80 -14.96
N LYS A 15 2.02 12.28 -15.74
CA LYS A 15 0.64 12.04 -15.29
C LYS A 15 0.59 10.95 -14.23
N GLU A 16 1.30 9.84 -14.43
CA GLU A 16 1.38 8.75 -13.45
C GLU A 16 2.01 9.23 -12.13
N ASP A 17 3.09 10.01 -12.21
CA ASP A 17 3.76 10.57 -11.02
C ASP A 17 2.87 11.54 -10.25
N LYS A 18 2.12 12.39 -10.96
CA LYS A 18 1.17 13.33 -10.35
C LYS A 18 0.01 12.59 -9.67
N GLN A 19 -0.56 11.57 -10.33
CA GLN A 19 -1.63 10.76 -9.76
C GLN A 19 -1.16 10.02 -8.50
N HIS A 20 0.04 9.42 -8.55
CA HIS A 20 0.64 8.78 -7.38
C HIS A 20 0.80 9.77 -6.21
N ALA A 21 1.32 10.97 -6.47
CA ALA A 21 1.47 12.00 -5.44
C ALA A 21 0.12 12.44 -4.83
N GLU A 22 -0.93 12.51 -5.64
CA GLU A 22 -2.28 12.84 -5.18
C GLU A 22 -2.84 11.74 -4.25
N PHE A 23 -2.70 10.47 -4.62
CA PHE A 23 -3.13 9.33 -3.80
C PHE A 23 -2.39 9.29 -2.45
N VAL A 24 -1.08 9.52 -2.45
CA VAL A 24 -0.29 9.58 -1.20
C VAL A 24 -0.81 10.69 -0.30
N ARG A 25 -1.05 11.88 -0.85
CA ARG A 25 -1.58 13.01 -0.08
C ARG A 25 -2.96 12.72 0.50
N MET A 26 -3.85 12.10 -0.27
CA MET A 26 -5.19 11.73 0.21
C MET A 26 -5.11 10.68 1.33
N ALA A 27 -4.22 9.69 1.18
CA ALA A 27 -4.02 8.67 2.20
C ALA A 27 -3.47 9.27 3.50
N ASP A 28 -2.49 10.17 3.42
CA ASP A 28 -1.96 10.89 4.59
C ASP A 28 -3.08 11.69 5.29
N GLN A 29 -3.92 12.39 4.52
CA GLN A 29 -5.05 13.14 5.07
C GLN A 29 -6.07 12.22 5.76
N SER A 30 -6.39 11.06 5.17
CA SER A 30 -7.27 10.06 5.79
C SER A 30 -6.68 9.50 7.08
N LEU A 31 -5.38 9.20 7.11
CA LEU A 31 -4.70 8.70 8.31
C LEU A 31 -4.63 9.76 9.42
N ASP A 32 -4.40 11.02 9.07
CA ASP A 32 -4.38 12.12 10.04
C ASP A 32 -5.78 12.38 10.60
N ARG A 33 -6.81 12.42 9.75
CA ARG A 33 -8.21 12.49 10.21
C ARG A 33 -8.54 11.33 11.14
N PHE A 34 -8.16 10.10 10.78
CA PHE A 34 -8.37 8.93 11.63
C PHE A 34 -7.74 9.09 13.01
N ARG A 35 -6.50 9.58 13.08
CA ARG A 35 -5.79 9.84 14.36
C ARG A 35 -6.46 10.94 15.18
N ASP A 36 -6.99 11.97 14.52
CA ASP A 36 -7.61 13.12 15.17
C ASP A 36 -9.03 12.82 15.69
N THR A 37 -9.77 11.95 15.01
CA THR A 37 -11.17 11.65 15.33
C THR A 37 -11.37 10.43 16.22
N HIS A 38 -10.39 9.53 16.29
CA HIS A 38 -10.47 8.30 17.07
C HIS A 38 -9.59 8.35 18.31
N SER A 39 -10.12 7.89 19.44
CA SER A 39 -9.30 7.63 20.64
C SER A 39 -8.30 6.49 20.41
N GLU A 40 -7.20 6.47 21.15
CA GLU A 40 -6.19 5.39 21.05
C GLU A 40 -6.79 3.96 21.12
N PRO A 41 -7.76 3.66 22.02
CA PRO A 41 -8.39 2.33 22.03
C PRO A 41 -9.19 2.02 20.77
N GLN A 42 -9.87 3.00 20.17
CA GLN A 42 -10.57 2.82 18.90
C GLN A 42 -9.59 2.61 17.75
N GLN A 43 -8.48 3.38 17.73
CA GLN A 43 -7.43 3.19 16.74
C GLN A 43 -6.83 1.79 16.82
N GLN A 44 -6.52 1.32 18.03
CA GLN A 44 -5.98 -0.02 18.24
C GLN A 44 -6.98 -1.11 17.82
N PHE A 45 -8.27 -0.94 18.13
CA PHE A 45 -9.31 -1.87 17.70
C PHE A 45 -9.38 -2.00 16.17
N ILE A 46 -9.35 -0.87 15.45
CA ILE A 46 -9.36 -0.86 13.97
C ILE A 46 -8.10 -1.50 13.40
N VAL A 47 -6.94 -1.20 13.99
CA VAL A 47 -5.66 -1.81 13.60
C VAL A 47 -5.67 -3.32 13.82
N ASP A 48 -6.17 -3.78 14.96
CA ASP A 48 -6.23 -5.21 15.28
C ASP A 48 -7.18 -5.94 14.32
N ALA A 49 -8.33 -5.34 14.01
CA ALA A 49 -9.26 -5.87 13.01
C ALA A 49 -8.59 -6.00 11.64
N PHE A 50 -7.90 -4.96 11.16
CA PHE A 50 -7.17 -5.02 9.90
C PHE A 50 -6.07 -6.09 9.92
N VAL A 51 -5.32 -6.23 11.02
CA VAL A 51 -4.27 -7.27 11.13
C VAL A 51 -4.89 -8.67 11.02
N GLU A 52 -6.02 -8.90 11.66
CA GLU A 52 -6.71 -10.18 11.68
C GLU A 52 -7.37 -10.50 10.33
N THR A 53 -8.18 -9.59 9.79
CA THR A 53 -9.03 -9.85 8.62
C THR A 53 -8.36 -9.46 7.31
N GLY A 54 -7.51 -8.44 7.33
CA GLY A 54 -6.98 -7.78 6.13
C GLY A 54 -7.88 -6.71 5.56
N GLU A 55 -8.98 -6.39 6.23
CA GLU A 55 -9.96 -5.39 5.79
C GLU A 55 -10.04 -4.25 6.82
N ILE A 56 -10.03 -3.01 6.34
CA ILE A 56 -10.28 -1.84 7.19
C ILE A 56 -11.79 -1.77 7.46
N PRO A 57 -12.27 -1.81 8.72
CA PRO A 57 -13.68 -1.65 9.02
C PRO A 57 -14.20 -0.26 8.63
N THR A 58 -15.28 -0.20 7.84
CA THR A 58 -15.87 1.04 7.31
C THR A 58 -17.32 1.23 7.76
N GLY A 59 -17.83 2.45 7.63
CA GLY A 59 -19.20 2.83 7.95
C GLY A 59 -19.32 3.72 9.19
N GLU A 60 -20.53 4.22 9.44
CA GLU A 60 -20.82 5.20 10.52
C GLU A 60 -20.38 4.70 11.90
N ALA A 61 -20.50 3.39 12.16
CA ALA A 61 -20.09 2.77 13.43
C ALA A 61 -18.59 2.88 13.70
N PHE A 62 -17.77 2.96 12.64
CA PHE A 62 -16.32 3.05 12.72
C PHE A 62 -15.79 4.43 12.33
N GLY A 63 -16.66 5.37 11.92
CA GLY A 63 -16.24 6.72 11.53
C GLY A 63 -15.26 6.78 10.36
N ILE A 64 -15.21 5.73 9.54
CA ILE A 64 -14.31 5.58 8.39
C ILE A 64 -15.16 5.39 7.13
N GLU A 65 -14.96 6.24 6.14
CA GLU A 65 -15.65 6.15 4.86
C GLU A 65 -14.99 5.09 3.97
N GLU A 66 -15.76 4.39 3.12
CA GLU A 66 -15.21 3.37 2.20
C GLU A 66 -14.12 3.94 1.28
N VAL A 67 -14.29 5.20 0.86
CA VAL A 67 -13.29 5.89 0.04
C VAL A 67 -11.98 6.14 0.80
N GLU A 68 -12.04 6.40 2.11
CA GLU A 68 -10.83 6.62 2.93
C GLU A 68 -10.04 5.32 3.07
N ALA A 69 -10.73 4.20 3.35
CA ALA A 69 -10.11 2.88 3.38
C ALA A 69 -9.47 2.52 2.02
N ALA A 70 -10.23 2.67 0.93
CA ALA A 70 -9.75 2.34 -0.42
C ALA A 70 -8.52 3.18 -0.82
N VAL A 71 -8.49 4.46 -0.47
CA VAL A 71 -7.36 5.36 -0.75
C VAL A 71 -6.11 4.91 0.03
N VAL A 72 -6.24 4.57 1.31
CA VAL A 72 -5.11 4.11 2.14
C VAL A 72 -4.54 2.79 1.60
N GLU A 73 -5.40 1.82 1.29
CA GLU A 73 -4.99 0.53 0.70
C GLU A 73 -4.32 0.73 -0.66
N THR A 74 -4.87 1.61 -1.49
CA THR A 74 -4.33 1.92 -2.81
C THR A 74 -2.96 2.60 -2.72
N ALA A 75 -2.81 3.57 -1.82
CA ALA A 75 -1.52 4.24 -1.60
C ALA A 75 -0.46 3.25 -1.07
N PHE A 76 -0.83 2.36 -0.13
CA PHE A 76 0.06 1.33 0.39
C PHE A 76 0.51 0.36 -0.72
N THR A 77 -0.42 -0.18 -1.50
CA THR A 77 -0.13 -1.14 -2.57
C THR A 77 0.73 -0.51 -3.67
N GLN A 78 0.45 0.75 -4.05
CA GLN A 78 1.30 1.49 -4.97
C GLN A 78 2.71 1.71 -4.42
N HIS A 79 2.84 2.08 -3.15
CA HIS A 79 4.15 2.25 -2.51
C HIS A 79 4.94 0.94 -2.50
N LEU A 80 4.27 -0.16 -2.10
CA LEU A 80 4.87 -1.49 -2.08
C LEU A 80 5.35 -1.90 -3.48
N ASP A 81 4.49 -1.79 -4.50
CA ASP A 81 4.86 -2.14 -5.88
C ASP A 81 6.03 -1.29 -6.39
N ARG A 82 5.88 0.04 -6.36
CA ARG A 82 6.82 0.98 -6.97
C ARG A 82 8.16 1.03 -6.25
N ASN A 83 8.16 1.11 -4.92
CA ASN A 83 9.35 1.40 -4.14
C ASN A 83 10.02 0.16 -3.55
N VAL A 84 9.30 -0.96 -3.44
CA VAL A 84 9.83 -2.21 -2.89
C VAL A 84 9.98 -3.27 -3.97
N LEU A 85 8.90 -3.64 -4.67
CA LEU A 85 8.87 -4.84 -5.51
C LEU A 85 9.59 -4.69 -6.84
N ARG A 86 9.36 -3.58 -7.57
CA ARG A 86 9.92 -3.38 -8.92
C ARG A 86 11.44 -3.48 -8.99
N GLN A 87 12.16 -3.00 -7.98
CA GLN A 87 13.63 -3.09 -7.93
C GLN A 87 14.14 -4.54 -7.86
N HIS A 88 13.29 -5.47 -7.45
CA HIS A 88 13.57 -6.90 -7.36
C HIS A 88 12.98 -7.70 -8.54
N GLY A 89 12.40 -7.02 -9.54
CA GLY A 89 11.73 -7.68 -10.67
C GLY A 89 10.46 -8.43 -10.25
N LEU A 90 9.79 -7.95 -9.20
CA LEU A 90 8.54 -8.48 -8.68
C LEU A 90 7.39 -7.54 -9.01
N THR A 91 6.20 -8.12 -9.16
CA THR A 91 4.91 -7.42 -9.12
C THR A 91 4.19 -7.80 -7.83
N LEU A 92 3.14 -7.06 -7.44
CA LEU A 92 2.29 -7.46 -6.31
C LEU A 92 1.76 -8.89 -6.44
N ALA A 93 1.30 -9.28 -7.63
CA ALA A 93 0.81 -10.63 -7.90
C ALA A 93 1.88 -11.69 -7.59
N THR A 94 3.07 -11.58 -8.19
CA THR A 94 4.15 -12.54 -7.95
C THR A 94 4.67 -12.48 -6.52
N TYR A 95 4.59 -11.33 -5.85
CA TYR A 95 4.94 -11.24 -4.44
C TYR A 95 3.99 -12.09 -3.58
N PHE A 96 2.68 -11.90 -3.74
CA PHE A 96 1.67 -12.64 -2.95
C PHE A 96 1.59 -14.12 -3.30
N GLU A 97 1.91 -14.54 -4.53
CA GLU A 97 2.07 -15.96 -4.90
C GLU A 97 3.13 -16.68 -4.06
N HIS A 98 4.10 -15.94 -3.51
CA HIS A 98 5.20 -16.48 -2.72
C HIS A 98 5.11 -16.16 -1.22
N VAL A 99 4.04 -15.49 -0.79
CA VAL A 99 3.79 -15.22 0.63
C VAL A 99 2.85 -16.31 1.16
N ASP A 100 3.22 -16.96 2.27
CA ASP A 100 2.32 -17.88 2.96
C ASP A 100 1.18 -17.09 3.64
N GLU A 101 -0.06 -17.57 3.53
CA GLU A 101 -1.21 -16.93 4.17
C GLU A 101 -1.05 -16.81 5.69
N ALA A 102 -0.31 -17.74 6.32
CA ALA A 102 0.03 -17.70 7.74
C ALA A 102 0.89 -16.47 8.12
N ASP A 103 1.62 -15.89 7.16
CA ASP A 103 2.44 -14.70 7.36
C ASP A 103 1.66 -13.39 7.16
N TYR A 104 0.44 -13.43 6.62
CA TYR A 104 -0.36 -12.23 6.36
C TYR A 104 -0.57 -11.35 7.60
N PRO A 105 -0.91 -11.88 8.80
CA PRO A 105 -1.05 -11.04 9.98
C PRO A 105 0.24 -10.31 10.37
N ALA A 106 1.39 -10.97 10.23
CA ALA A 106 2.69 -10.37 10.52
C ALA A 106 3.03 -9.25 9.52
N LEU A 107 2.73 -9.44 8.23
CA LEU A 107 2.93 -8.44 7.19
C LEU A 107 1.98 -7.25 7.34
N ARG A 108 0.70 -7.48 7.64
CA ARG A 108 -0.26 -6.40 7.91
C ARG A 108 0.15 -5.58 9.14
N LYS A 109 0.67 -6.23 10.17
CA LYS A 109 1.23 -5.54 11.35
C LYS A 109 2.45 -4.69 10.99
N ALA A 110 3.32 -5.18 10.11
CA ALA A 110 4.44 -4.41 9.60
C ALA A 110 3.98 -3.20 8.76
N ALA A 111 2.92 -3.37 7.94
CA ALA A 111 2.33 -2.30 7.15
C ALA A 111 1.83 -1.15 8.03
N VAL A 112 1.02 -1.45 9.05
CA VAL A 112 0.47 -0.43 9.98
C VAL A 112 1.58 0.34 10.69
N LYS A 113 2.70 -0.33 11.01
CA LYS A 113 3.85 0.29 11.67
C LYS A 113 4.80 1.03 10.73
N GLY A 114 4.59 0.95 9.41
CA GLY A 114 5.53 1.48 8.43
C GLY A 114 6.89 0.78 8.43
N GLU A 115 6.94 -0.51 8.80
CA GLU A 115 8.16 -1.31 8.85
C GLU A 115 8.58 -1.80 7.46
N TRP A 116 8.84 -0.87 6.52
CA TRP A 116 9.16 -1.14 5.11
C TRP A 116 10.32 -2.11 4.89
N HIS A 117 11.29 -2.13 5.82
CA HIS A 117 12.42 -3.05 5.81
C HIS A 117 12.00 -4.53 5.88
N VAL A 118 10.80 -4.86 6.41
CA VAL A 118 10.23 -6.21 6.38
C VAL A 118 9.90 -6.60 4.94
N PHE A 119 9.19 -5.73 4.21
CA PHE A 119 8.82 -5.96 2.81
C PHE A 119 10.04 -6.05 1.89
N HIS A 120 11.05 -5.20 2.09
CA HIS A 120 12.31 -5.30 1.32
C HIS A 120 13.01 -6.65 1.53
N ARG A 121 13.12 -7.12 2.79
CA ARG A 121 13.73 -8.42 3.06
C ARG A 121 12.93 -9.56 2.43
N HIS A 122 11.60 -9.50 2.49
CA HIS A 122 10.75 -10.51 1.89
C HIS A 122 10.86 -10.55 0.37
N ALA A 123 10.80 -9.38 -0.28
CA ALA A 123 11.00 -9.22 -1.71
C ALA A 123 12.38 -9.72 -2.16
N GLN A 124 13.44 -9.41 -1.41
CA GLN A 124 14.79 -9.91 -1.69
C GLN A 124 14.88 -11.43 -1.60
N ALA A 125 14.27 -12.04 -0.58
CA ALA A 125 14.26 -13.49 -0.40
C ALA A 125 13.53 -14.20 -1.54
N ILE A 126 12.35 -13.69 -1.93
CA ILE A 126 11.58 -14.20 -3.08
C ILE A 126 12.41 -14.09 -4.37
N ALA A 127 13.02 -12.93 -4.62
CA ALA A 127 13.84 -12.73 -5.81
C ALA A 127 15.08 -13.63 -5.85
N ALA A 128 15.69 -13.93 -4.70
CA ALA A 128 16.79 -14.88 -4.61
C ALA A 128 16.32 -16.31 -4.93
N ALA A 129 15.24 -16.77 -4.32
CA ALA A 129 14.67 -18.10 -4.57
C ALA A 129 14.28 -18.30 -6.05
N ARG A 130 13.77 -17.25 -6.71
CA ARG A 130 13.47 -17.27 -8.16
C ARG A 130 14.73 -17.39 -9.02
N LYS A 131 15.84 -16.73 -8.64
CA LYS A 131 17.11 -16.78 -9.39
C LYS A 131 17.83 -18.12 -9.26
N ASP A 132 17.76 -18.75 -8.09
CA ASP A 132 18.42 -20.02 -7.83
C ASP A 132 17.67 -21.21 -8.45
N GLY A 133 16.52 -20.97 -9.11
CA GLY A 133 15.67 -22.03 -9.67
C GLY A 133 15.03 -22.92 -8.59
N THR A 134 15.13 -22.51 -7.33
CA THR A 134 14.54 -23.18 -6.16
C THR A 134 13.14 -22.67 -5.87
N ALA A 135 12.48 -22.01 -6.84
CA ALA A 135 11.05 -21.77 -6.77
C ALA A 135 10.39 -23.15 -6.69
N PHE A 136 10.04 -23.48 -5.46
CA PHE A 136 9.77 -24.80 -4.91
C PHE A 136 8.95 -25.66 -5.88
N ALA A 137 9.45 -26.88 -6.14
CA ALA A 137 8.76 -27.87 -6.94
C ALA A 137 7.36 -28.14 -6.39
N ASP A 138 6.39 -28.25 -7.30
CA ASP A 138 5.03 -28.78 -7.11
C ASP A 138 5.00 -30.01 -6.16
#